data_AF-A0A3P9BMZ7-F1
#
_entry.id   AF-A0A3P9BMZ7-F1
#
_cell.length_a   1.000
_cell.length_b   1.000
_cell.length_c   1.000
_cell.angle_alpha   90.00
_cell.angle_beta   90.00
_cell.angle_gamma   90.00
#
_symmetry.space_group_name_H-M   'P 1'
#
loop_
_entity.id
_entity.type
_entity.pdbx_description
1 polymer ?
#
loop_
_entity_poly.entity_id
_entity_poly.type
_entity_poly.pdbx_seq_one_letter_code
_entity_poly.pdbx_strand_id
1 'polypeptide(L)'
;MRDRTKELGNTAEASDDDEEGKALIRSGGSEKENETFFRKTQEIHQGLQQLKRMVSDLENKQKTVLGEALPKEDMKKELQTLRDEIKTLAGQIQRKLKSIEPKKGEDDGKYIPINTRMQRTQHTILSKEFVELMGHCNTIQAQYRDRNVERIQRQLKITGSNVTDEQLDAMLESGQTDVFTQNILSDTKATRQALNEIESRHDEILKLESSIRELHDMFQYLAMEVEAQGEMVDRIENNINKSSDYVEKAKGELEKAVTYQHRSRKKKLWIGICLAILLLIIIIALVTTFSS
;
A
#
# COMPACT_ATOMS: atom_id res chain seq x y z
N MET A 1 -24.47 -18.50 -12.54
CA MET A 1 -25.48 -17.45 -12.81
C MET A 1 -25.74 -17.44 -14.30
N ARG A 2 -27.01 -17.49 -14.72
CA ARG A 2 -27.39 -17.42 -16.14
C ARG A 2 -27.27 -15.96 -16.60
N ASP A 3 -26.58 -15.76 -17.71
CA ASP A 3 -26.42 -14.46 -18.36
C ASP A 3 -27.77 -13.99 -18.91
N ARG A 4 -28.31 -12.91 -18.34
CA ARG A 4 -29.59 -12.27 -18.73
C ARG A 4 -29.38 -10.99 -19.53
N THR A 5 -28.16 -10.70 -19.97
CA THR A 5 -27.84 -9.47 -20.74
C THR A 5 -28.68 -9.34 -22.01
N LYS A 6 -29.08 -10.46 -22.62
CA LYS A 6 -29.94 -10.49 -23.82
C LYS A 6 -31.40 -10.07 -23.57
N GLU A 7 -31.89 -10.13 -22.33
CA GLU A 7 -33.26 -9.72 -22.00
C GLU A 7 -33.41 -8.20 -21.86
N LEU A 8 -32.30 -7.45 -21.78
CA LEU A 8 -32.29 -6.00 -21.60
C LEU A 8 -32.26 -5.22 -22.93
N GLY A 9 -32.14 -5.91 -24.07
CA GLY A 9 -31.82 -5.29 -25.36
C GLY A 9 -33.00 -4.75 -26.17
N ASN A 10 -34.25 -4.81 -25.73
CA ASN A 10 -35.38 -4.57 -26.64
C ASN A 10 -36.61 -3.85 -26.05
N THR A 11 -36.43 -2.88 -25.15
CA THR A 11 -37.54 -2.00 -24.76
C THR A 11 -37.04 -0.58 -24.47
N ALA A 12 -36.58 0.09 -25.51
CA ALA A 12 -36.38 1.54 -25.51
C ALA A 12 -37.00 2.09 -26.80
N GLU A 13 -38.33 2.06 -26.88
CA GLU A 13 -39.07 2.93 -27.79
C GLU A 13 -39.83 3.98 -26.97
N ALA A 14 -39.48 5.24 -27.26
CA ALA A 14 -40.21 6.49 -27.02
C ALA A 14 -40.54 6.89 -25.57
N SER A 15 -39.70 7.76 -25.01
CA SER A 15 -40.17 8.88 -24.19
C SER A 15 -39.24 10.07 -24.42
N ASP A 16 -39.63 10.94 -25.34
CA ASP A 16 -39.13 12.31 -25.44
C ASP A 16 -39.42 13.04 -24.13
N ASP A 17 -38.36 13.53 -23.47
CA ASP A 17 -38.39 14.72 -22.60
C ASP A 17 -36.92 15.13 -22.34
N ASP A 18 -36.30 15.66 -23.38
CA ASP A 18 -34.96 16.27 -23.37
C ASP A 18 -35.01 17.65 -22.69
N GLU A 19 -35.00 17.73 -21.35
CA GLU A 19 -34.57 18.97 -20.65
C GLU A 19 -34.17 18.79 -19.15
N GLU A 20 -33.71 17.61 -18.72
CA GLU A 20 -33.26 17.43 -17.32
C GLU A 20 -31.83 16.86 -17.15
N GLY A 21 -30.96 17.08 -18.14
CA GLY A 21 -29.59 16.51 -18.16
C GLY A 21 -28.43 17.47 -17.88
N LYS A 22 -28.66 18.77 -17.66
CA LYS A 22 -27.59 19.77 -17.51
C LYS A 22 -27.34 20.21 -16.06
N ALA A 23 -27.05 19.25 -15.18
CA ALA A 23 -26.30 19.55 -13.97
C ALA A 23 -25.45 18.34 -13.58
N LEU A 24 -24.18 18.59 -13.24
CA LEU A 24 -23.20 17.72 -12.57
C LEU A 24 -22.02 17.11 -13.37
N ILE A 25 -21.64 17.63 -14.55
CA ILE A 25 -20.28 17.36 -15.07
C ILE A 25 -19.36 18.53 -14.73
N ARG A 26 -18.86 18.53 -13.49
CA ARG A 26 -17.63 19.22 -13.11
C ARG A 26 -16.60 18.16 -12.65
N SER A 27 -16.29 17.21 -13.54
CA SER A 27 -15.42 16.04 -13.28
C SER A 27 -13.95 16.20 -13.73
N GLY A 28 -13.57 17.33 -14.32
CA GLY A 28 -12.22 17.47 -14.91
C GLY A 28 -11.04 17.41 -13.91
N GLY A 29 -11.29 17.70 -12.62
CA GLY A 29 -10.26 17.63 -11.56
C GLY A 29 -10.10 16.24 -10.94
N SER A 30 -11.21 15.54 -10.69
CA SER A 30 -11.21 14.24 -10.01
C SER A 30 -10.68 13.10 -10.88
N GLU A 31 -10.82 13.20 -12.21
CA GLU A 31 -10.35 12.15 -13.13
C GLU A 31 -8.82 12.09 -13.22
N LYS A 32 -8.14 13.24 -13.32
CA LYS A 32 -6.68 13.30 -13.39
C LYS A 32 -5.98 12.87 -12.09
N GLU A 33 -6.59 13.21 -10.95
CA GLU A 33 -6.10 12.78 -9.64
C GLU A 33 -6.22 11.27 -9.47
N ASN A 34 -7.36 10.69 -9.89
CA ASN A 34 -7.57 9.25 -9.89
C ASN A 34 -6.62 8.52 -10.84
N GLU A 35 -6.42 9.01 -12.06
CA GLU A 35 -5.47 8.43 -13.02
C GLU A 35 -4.05 8.42 -12.46
N THR A 36 -3.63 9.52 -11.83
CA THR A 36 -2.32 9.61 -11.17
C THR A 36 -2.19 8.62 -10.02
N PHE A 37 -3.24 8.46 -9.21
CA PHE A 37 -3.28 7.48 -8.13
C PHE A 37 -3.16 6.04 -8.66
N PHE A 38 -3.95 5.68 -9.68
CA PHE A 38 -3.92 4.34 -10.27
C PHE A 38 -2.56 4.03 -10.92
N ARG A 39 -1.94 4.99 -11.60
CA ARG A 39 -0.59 4.82 -12.14
C ARG A 39 0.41 4.51 -11.02
N LYS A 40 0.39 5.27 -9.93
CA LYS A 40 1.27 5.01 -8.77
C LYS A 40 1.00 3.63 -8.14
N THR A 41 -0.27 3.25 -8.01
CA THR A 41 -0.70 1.95 -7.48
C THR A 41 -0.15 0.81 -8.34
N GLN A 42 -0.24 0.94 -9.66
CA GLN A 42 0.31 -0.03 -10.61
C GLN A 42 1.84 -0.11 -10.53
N GLU A 43 2.54 1.03 -10.44
CA GLU A 43 3.99 1.07 -10.26
C GLU A 43 4.43 0.38 -8.95
N ILE A 44 3.68 0.58 -7.86
CA ILE A 44 3.93 -0.10 -6.58
C ILE A 44 3.76 -1.61 -6.74
N HIS A 45 2.66 -2.06 -7.36
CA HIS A 45 2.41 -3.48 -7.58
C HIS A 45 3.52 -4.13 -8.44
N GLN A 46 3.95 -3.47 -9.51
CA GLN A 46 5.08 -3.94 -10.32
C GLN A 46 6.38 -4.01 -9.52
N GLY A 47 6.64 -2.99 -8.69
CA GLY A 47 7.78 -2.97 -7.78
C GLY A 47 7.76 -4.13 -6.79
N LEU A 48 6.59 -4.44 -6.19
CA LEU A 48 6.43 -5.57 -5.27
C LEU A 48 6.71 -6.92 -5.95
N GLN A 49 6.21 -7.10 -7.18
CA GLN A 49 6.49 -8.33 -7.94
C GLN A 49 7.97 -8.46 -8.30
N GLN A 50 8.64 -7.36 -8.65
CA GLN A 50 10.08 -7.35 -8.90
C GLN A 50 10.87 -7.66 -7.61
N LEU A 51 10.52 -7.01 -6.50
CA LEU A 51 11.15 -7.23 -5.20
C LEU A 51 11.02 -8.70 -4.77
N LYS A 52 9.85 -9.31 -5.01
CA LYS A 52 9.61 -10.73 -4.72
C LYS A 52 10.54 -11.66 -5.50
N ARG A 53 10.78 -11.37 -6.79
CA ARG A 53 11.74 -12.13 -7.61
C ARG A 53 13.16 -11.97 -7.07
N MET A 54 13.57 -10.75 -6.76
CA MET A 54 14.91 -10.47 -6.25
C MET A 54 15.17 -11.15 -4.89
N VAL A 55 14.17 -11.19 -4.00
CA VAL A 55 14.26 -11.93 -2.72
C VAL A 55 14.42 -13.44 -2.97
N SER A 56 13.70 -14.01 -3.94
CA SER A 56 13.87 -15.41 -4.34
C SER A 56 15.26 -15.68 -4.94
N ASP A 57 15.79 -14.75 -5.75
CA ASP A 57 17.12 -14.86 -6.34
C ASP A 57 18.22 -14.77 -5.27
N LEU A 58 18.03 -13.88 -4.28
CA LEU A 58 18.90 -13.77 -3.11
C LEU A 58 18.95 -15.10 -2.34
N GLU A 59 17.80 -15.70 -2.04
CA GLU A 59 17.73 -16.99 -1.34
C GLU A 59 18.47 -18.10 -2.11
N ASN A 60 18.27 -18.16 -3.42
CA ASN A 60 18.94 -19.15 -4.27
C ASN A 60 20.46 -18.93 -4.31
N LYS A 61 20.91 -17.67 -4.41
CA LYS A 61 22.33 -17.35 -4.41
C LYS A 61 22.98 -17.67 -3.06
N GLN A 62 22.29 -17.40 -1.96
CA GLN A 62 22.71 -17.76 -0.61
C GLN A 62 22.91 -19.27 -0.45
N LYS A 63 21.98 -20.10 -0.97
CA LYS A 63 22.13 -21.56 -0.98
C LYS A 63 23.40 -21.99 -1.74
N THR A 64 23.66 -21.40 -2.90
CA THR A 64 24.89 -21.68 -3.69
C THR A 64 26.15 -21.30 -2.92
N VAL A 65 26.17 -20.11 -2.30
CA VAL A 65 27.32 -19.61 -1.51
C VAL A 65 27.56 -20.46 -0.26
N LEU A 66 26.52 -20.98 0.38
CA LEU A 66 26.64 -21.94 1.48
C LEU A 66 27.13 -23.32 1.02
N GLY A 67 27.03 -23.65 -0.27
CA GLY A 67 27.55 -24.89 -0.83
C GLY A 67 29.08 -24.93 -0.92
N GLU A 68 29.73 -23.78 -1.04
CA GLU A 68 31.17 -23.67 -1.18
C GLU A 68 31.85 -23.41 0.17
N ALA A 69 32.93 -24.14 0.51
CA ALA A 69 33.67 -23.90 1.75
C ALA A 69 34.32 -22.50 1.76
N LEU A 70 34.92 -22.11 0.64
CA LEU A 70 35.50 -20.78 0.42
C LEU A 70 34.86 -20.17 -0.82
N PRO A 71 33.77 -19.39 -0.66
CA PRO A 71 33.10 -18.74 -1.77
C PRO A 71 34.03 -17.78 -2.49
N LYS A 72 33.97 -17.80 -3.81
CA LYS A 72 34.72 -16.86 -4.65
C LYS A 72 34.22 -15.42 -4.45
N GLU A 73 35.11 -14.46 -4.68
CA GLU A 73 34.82 -13.03 -4.50
C GLU A 73 33.73 -12.49 -5.45
N ASP A 74 33.57 -13.07 -6.64
CA ASP A 74 32.46 -12.75 -7.55
C ASP A 74 31.11 -13.11 -6.92
N MET A 75 30.98 -14.28 -6.30
CA MET A 75 29.75 -14.72 -5.64
C MET A 75 29.37 -13.83 -4.45
N LYS A 76 30.36 -13.39 -3.67
CA LYS A 76 30.15 -12.45 -2.56
C LYS A 76 29.71 -11.08 -3.06
N LYS A 77 30.33 -10.58 -4.13
CA LYS A 77 29.95 -9.31 -4.78
C LYS A 77 28.53 -9.37 -5.32
N GLU A 78 28.15 -10.46 -5.99
CA GLU A 78 26.78 -10.63 -6.50
C GLU A 78 25.73 -10.63 -5.38
N LEU A 79 26.02 -11.29 -4.24
CA LEU A 79 25.15 -11.23 -3.06
C LEU A 79 25.00 -9.80 -2.54
N GLN A 80 26.10 -9.06 -2.44
CA GLN A 80 26.05 -7.66 -1.99
C GLN A 80 25.25 -6.78 -2.96
N THR A 81 25.48 -6.91 -4.27
CA THR A 81 24.72 -6.20 -5.29
C THR A 81 23.22 -6.48 -5.16
N LEU A 82 22.81 -7.75 -5.02
CA LEU A 82 21.40 -8.11 -4.83
C LEU A 82 20.80 -7.47 -3.57
N ARG A 83 21.54 -7.43 -2.45
CA ARG A 83 21.10 -6.76 -1.21
C ARG A 83 20.89 -5.26 -1.44
N ASP A 84 21.84 -4.61 -2.11
CA ASP A 84 21.78 -3.17 -2.39
C ASP A 84 20.62 -2.81 -3.34
N GLU A 85 20.38 -3.65 -4.35
CA GLU A 85 19.24 -3.50 -5.26
C GLU A 85 17.91 -3.72 -4.53
N ILE A 86 17.80 -4.75 -3.69
CA ILE A 86 16.62 -5.02 -2.84
C ILE A 86 16.33 -3.80 -1.96
N LYS A 87 17.34 -3.27 -1.27
CA LYS A 87 17.24 -2.06 -0.44
C LYS A 87 16.74 -0.87 -1.26
N THR A 88 17.33 -0.64 -2.43
CA THR A 88 16.98 0.49 -3.30
C THR A 88 15.53 0.40 -3.74
N LEU A 89 15.09 -0.76 -4.22
CA LEU A 89 13.72 -0.98 -4.67
C LEU A 89 12.71 -0.91 -3.52
N ALA A 90 13.02 -1.52 -2.37
CA ALA A 90 12.20 -1.44 -1.17
C ALA A 90 12.00 0.02 -0.73
N GLY A 91 13.06 0.83 -0.71
CA GLY A 91 12.99 2.25 -0.39
C GLY A 91 12.17 3.06 -1.42
N GLN A 92 12.21 2.69 -2.70
CA GLN A 92 11.37 3.31 -3.72
C GLN A 92 9.89 2.98 -3.51
N ILE A 93 9.56 1.71 -3.24
CA ILE A 93 8.20 1.26 -2.95
C ILE A 93 7.66 1.96 -1.70
N GLN A 94 8.44 2.01 -0.62
CA GLN A 94 8.08 2.68 0.62
C GLN A 94 7.74 4.16 0.39
N ARG A 95 8.56 4.90 -0.38
CA ARG A 95 8.28 6.30 -0.73
C ARG A 95 7.00 6.45 -1.56
N LYS A 96 6.74 5.53 -2.49
CA LYS A 96 5.52 5.56 -3.31
C LYS A 96 4.28 5.26 -2.47
N LEU A 97 4.34 4.27 -1.58
CA LEU A 97 3.28 3.95 -0.60
C LEU A 97 2.94 5.18 0.24
N LYS A 98 3.94 5.82 0.87
CA LYS A 98 3.74 7.09 1.60
C LYS A 98 3.11 8.19 0.74
N SER A 99 3.43 8.25 -0.56
CA SER A 99 2.88 9.27 -1.45
C SER A 99 1.42 9.05 -1.86
N ILE A 100 0.90 7.84 -1.67
CA ILE A 100 -0.51 7.48 -1.89
C ILE A 100 -1.26 7.29 -0.57
N GLU A 101 -0.59 7.54 0.56
CA GLU A 101 -1.18 7.45 1.89
C GLU A 101 -2.41 8.38 1.96
N PRO A 102 -3.59 7.83 2.30
CA PRO A 102 -4.80 8.62 2.39
C PRO A 102 -4.66 9.63 3.53
N LYS A 103 -4.94 10.91 3.26
CA LYS A 103 -4.93 11.94 4.31
C LYS A 103 -5.86 11.52 5.45
N LYS A 104 -5.34 11.50 6.68
CA LYS A 104 -6.14 11.36 7.90
C LYS A 104 -7.05 12.59 8.01
N GLY A 105 -8.27 12.48 7.49
CA GLY A 105 -9.32 13.46 7.72
C GLY A 105 -9.87 13.29 9.14
N GLU A 106 -10.33 14.38 9.74
CA GLU A 106 -11.23 14.34 10.90
C GLU A 106 -12.45 13.51 10.48
N ASP A 107 -12.46 12.24 10.90
CA ASP A 107 -13.56 11.31 10.63
C ASP A 107 -14.68 11.69 11.61
N ASP A 108 -15.31 12.83 11.34
CA ASP A 108 -16.36 13.49 12.13
C ASP A 108 -17.69 12.70 12.09
N GLY A 109 -17.64 11.40 11.79
CA GLY A 109 -18.79 10.55 11.48
C GLY A 109 -19.51 10.92 10.17
N LYS A 110 -18.92 11.82 9.35
CA LYS A 110 -19.48 12.28 8.08
C LYS A 110 -19.06 11.38 6.92
N TYR A 111 -19.87 11.41 5.86
CA TYR A 111 -19.71 10.64 4.62
C TYR A 111 -18.26 10.64 4.09
N ILE A 112 -17.70 9.43 3.91
CA ILE A 112 -16.41 9.23 3.24
C ILE A 112 -16.67 8.99 1.74
N PRO A 113 -16.13 9.82 0.83
CA PRO A 113 -16.28 9.64 -0.62
C PRO A 113 -15.74 8.29 -1.12
N ILE A 114 -16.33 7.75 -2.19
CA ILE A 114 -15.93 6.46 -2.80
C ILE A 114 -14.45 6.46 -3.19
N ASN A 115 -13.95 7.53 -3.83
CA ASN A 115 -12.53 7.65 -4.21
C ASN A 115 -11.62 7.53 -2.97
N THR A 116 -11.97 8.17 -1.86
CA THR A 116 -11.19 8.09 -0.61
C THR A 116 -11.21 6.69 -0.01
N ARG A 117 -12.35 5.99 -0.06
CA ARG A 117 -12.44 4.59 0.40
C ARG A 117 -11.58 3.67 -0.46
N MET A 118 -11.68 3.82 -1.79
CA MET A 118 -10.87 3.07 -2.75
C MET A 118 -9.37 3.29 -2.51
N GLN A 119 -8.94 4.54 -2.34
CA GLN A 119 -7.54 4.88 -2.07
C GLN A 119 -7.05 4.26 -0.76
N ARG A 120 -7.85 4.34 0.31
CA ARG A 120 -7.56 3.67 1.60
C ARG A 120 -7.38 2.17 1.42
N THR A 121 -8.34 1.49 0.79
CA THR A 121 -8.28 0.04 0.57
C THR A 121 -7.04 -0.37 -0.22
N GLN A 122 -6.76 0.31 -1.34
CA GLN A 122 -5.58 0.02 -2.18
C GLN A 122 -4.28 0.25 -1.42
N HIS A 123 -4.16 1.35 -0.68
CA HIS A 123 -3.01 1.62 0.17
C HIS A 123 -2.81 0.51 1.21
N THR A 124 -3.86 0.10 1.94
CA THR A 124 -3.74 -0.94 2.96
C THR A 124 -3.33 -2.29 2.38
N ILE A 125 -3.91 -2.70 1.25
CA ILE A 125 -3.56 -3.98 0.59
C ILE A 125 -2.08 -3.97 0.18
N LEU A 126 -1.62 -2.92 -0.50
CA LEU A 126 -0.24 -2.83 -0.96
C LEU A 126 0.76 -2.72 0.20
N SER A 127 0.41 -1.99 1.26
CA SER A 127 1.23 -1.89 2.47
C SER A 127 1.34 -3.22 3.20
N LYS A 128 0.24 -3.99 3.28
CA LYS A 128 0.25 -5.35 3.85
C LYS A 128 1.15 -6.29 3.02
N GLU A 129 0.99 -6.28 1.69
CA GLU A 129 1.83 -7.09 0.79
C GLU A 129 3.32 -6.72 0.93
N PHE A 130 3.65 -5.42 1.05
CA PHE A 130 5.01 -4.97 1.30
C PHE A 130 5.57 -5.50 2.63
N VAL A 131 4.82 -5.35 3.72
CA VAL A 131 5.25 -5.81 5.06
C VAL A 131 5.45 -7.32 5.10
N GLU A 132 4.54 -8.10 4.50
CA GLU A 132 4.67 -9.55 4.40
C GLU A 132 5.93 -9.95 3.62
N LEU A 133 6.19 -9.32 2.48
CA LEU A 133 7.38 -9.60 1.67
C LEU A 133 8.68 -9.22 2.39
N MET A 134 8.70 -8.09 3.10
CA MET A 134 9.87 -7.68 3.90
C MET A 134 10.10 -8.62 5.10
N GLY A 135 9.04 -9.07 5.75
CA GLY A 135 9.12 -10.08 6.81
C GLY A 135 9.67 -11.42 6.30
N HIS A 136 9.27 -11.83 5.09
CA HIS A 136 9.82 -13.01 4.44
C HIS A 136 11.31 -12.85 4.11
N CYS A 137 11.71 -11.70 3.54
CA CYS A 137 13.12 -11.37 3.28
C CYS A 137 13.96 -11.43 4.57
N ASN A 138 13.47 -10.84 5.66
CA ASN A 138 14.14 -10.89 6.96
C ASN A 138 14.29 -12.33 7.47
N THR A 139 13.27 -13.18 7.28
CA THR A 139 13.33 -14.60 7.67
C THR A 139 14.41 -15.34 6.89
N ILE A 140 14.50 -15.14 5.56
CA ILE A 140 15.53 -15.75 4.72
C ILE A 140 16.94 -15.30 5.17
N GLN A 141 17.11 -14.01 5.42
CA GLN A 141 18.38 -13.44 5.88
C GLN A 141 18.78 -14.00 7.25
N ALA A 142 17.85 -14.11 8.21
CA ALA A 142 18.10 -14.71 9.52
C ALA A 142 18.50 -16.20 9.39
N GLN A 143 17.78 -16.98 8.58
CA GLN A 143 18.17 -18.37 8.31
C GLN A 143 19.56 -18.48 7.71
N TYR A 144 19.92 -17.58 6.79
CA TYR A 144 21.26 -17.54 6.21
C TYR A 144 22.32 -17.19 7.27
N ARG A 145 22.04 -16.28 8.21
CA ARG A 145 22.91 -15.99 9.37
C ARG A 145 23.20 -17.27 10.15
N ASP A 146 22.14 -17.96 10.56
CA ASP A 146 22.24 -19.16 11.40
C ASP A 146 23.08 -20.25 10.71
N ARG A 147 22.91 -20.43 9.39
CA ARG A 147 23.74 -21.36 8.61
C ARG A 147 25.22 -20.99 8.55
N ASN A 148 25.55 -19.70 8.51
CA ASN A 148 26.95 -19.26 8.56
C ASN A 148 27.53 -19.50 9.97
N VAL A 149 26.75 -19.26 11.04
CA VAL A 149 27.13 -19.57 12.42
C VAL A 149 27.39 -21.07 12.60
N GLU A 150 26.47 -21.93 12.14
CA GLU A 150 26.65 -23.40 12.14
C GLU A 150 27.95 -23.83 11.45
N ARG A 151 28.33 -23.18 10.34
CA ARG A 151 29.58 -23.46 9.64
C ARG A 151 30.81 -23.03 10.45
N ILE A 152 30.78 -21.85 11.06
CA ILE A 152 31.86 -21.36 11.92
C ILE A 152 32.06 -22.33 13.10
N GLN A 153 30.99 -22.76 13.76
CA GLN A 153 31.05 -23.75 14.85
C GLN A 153 31.71 -25.05 14.42
N ARG A 154 31.38 -25.57 13.23
CA ARG A 154 32.00 -26.78 12.69
C ARG A 154 33.49 -26.59 12.45
N GLN A 155 33.90 -25.45 11.88
CA GLN A 155 35.31 -25.16 11.63
C GLN A 155 36.11 -24.99 12.93
N LEU A 156 35.52 -24.37 13.97
CA LEU A 156 36.15 -24.26 15.30
C LEU A 156 36.36 -25.62 15.97
N LYS A 157 35.41 -26.56 15.81
CA LYS A 157 35.57 -27.94 16.29
C LYS A 157 36.71 -28.68 15.56
N ILE A 158 36.89 -28.43 14.26
CA ILE A 158 37.98 -29.01 13.46
C ILE A 158 39.35 -28.49 13.92
N THR A 159 39.44 -27.21 14.31
CA THR A 159 40.69 -26.61 14.79
C THR A 159 41.03 -26.97 16.23
N GLY A 160 40.15 -27.71 16.93
CA GLY A 160 40.34 -28.15 18.32
C GLY A 160 39.92 -27.12 19.36
N SER A 161 39.27 -26.02 18.95
CA SER A 161 38.74 -25.00 19.84
C SER A 161 37.35 -25.40 20.34
N ASN A 162 37.23 -25.73 21.63
CA ASN A 162 35.93 -25.94 22.29
C ASN A 162 35.33 -24.59 22.66
N VAL A 163 34.64 -23.94 21.71
CA VAL A 163 33.90 -22.70 21.93
C VAL A 163 32.43 -23.06 22.19
N THR A 164 31.88 -22.53 23.27
CA THR A 164 30.44 -22.65 23.58
C THR A 164 29.62 -21.74 22.67
N ASP A 165 28.32 -22.02 22.53
CA ASP A 165 27.46 -21.19 21.67
C ASP A 165 27.41 -19.75 22.17
N GLU A 166 27.34 -19.54 23.49
CA GLU A 166 27.34 -18.20 24.11
C GLU A 166 28.66 -17.44 23.88
N GLN A 167 29.80 -18.15 23.92
CA GLN A 167 31.09 -17.54 23.62
C GLN A 167 31.20 -17.18 22.14
N LEU A 168 30.69 -18.03 21.25
CA LEU A 168 30.69 -17.72 19.82
C LEU A 168 29.81 -16.51 19.50
N ASP A 169 28.62 -16.44 20.07
CA ASP A 169 27.74 -15.27 19.87
C ASP A 169 28.40 -13.99 20.38
N ALA A 170 29.03 -14.01 21.55
CA ALA A 170 29.80 -12.88 22.06
C ALA A 170 30.98 -12.49 21.13
N MET A 171 31.64 -13.47 20.52
CA MET A 171 32.70 -13.22 19.54
C MET A 171 32.16 -12.55 18.28
N LEU A 172 31.03 -13.02 17.75
CA LEU A 172 30.36 -12.44 16.59
C LEU A 172 29.88 -11.00 16.87
N GLU A 173 29.30 -10.75 18.05
CA GLU A 173 28.82 -9.42 18.45
C GLU A 173 29.98 -8.41 18.64
N SER A 174 31.12 -8.86 19.15
CA SER A 174 32.30 -8.01 19.35
C SER A 174 32.93 -7.52 18.05
N GLY A 175 32.66 -8.20 16.93
CA GLY A 175 33.28 -7.95 15.63
C GLY A 175 34.79 -8.21 15.60
N GLN A 176 35.39 -8.75 16.68
CA GLN A 176 36.82 -9.02 16.76
C GLN A 176 37.14 -10.38 16.16
N THR A 177 37.76 -10.37 14.97
CA THR A 177 38.23 -11.57 14.28
C THR A 177 39.46 -12.20 14.95
N ASP A 178 40.23 -11.42 15.69
CA ASP A 178 41.46 -11.87 16.36
C ASP A 178 41.22 -12.98 17.40
N VAL A 179 40.01 -13.06 17.96
CA VAL A 179 39.66 -14.09 18.94
C VAL A 179 39.63 -15.49 18.28
N PHE A 180 39.33 -15.56 16.98
CA PHE A 180 39.37 -16.83 16.22
C PHE A 180 40.80 -17.30 15.97
N THR A 181 41.77 -16.39 15.85
CA THR A 181 43.17 -16.71 15.53
C THR A 181 44.04 -16.89 16.77
N GLN A 182 43.73 -16.27 17.91
CA GLN A 182 44.55 -16.28 19.13
C GLN A 182 44.69 -17.66 19.80
N ASN A 183 43.68 -18.54 19.72
CA ASN A 183 43.70 -19.85 20.38
C ASN A 183 44.21 -20.99 19.48
N ILE A 184 44.52 -20.70 18.21
CA ILE A 184 44.81 -21.72 17.21
C ILE A 184 46.33 -21.75 16.95
N LEU A 185 47.05 -22.46 17.83
CA LEU A 185 48.52 -22.62 17.80
C LEU A 185 49.03 -23.68 16.79
N SER A 186 48.16 -24.19 15.90
CA SER A 186 48.47 -25.34 15.04
C SER A 186 48.78 -24.89 13.61
N ASP A 187 50.04 -25.00 13.15
CA ASP A 187 50.45 -24.58 11.81
C ASP A 187 50.16 -25.62 10.71
N THR A 188 49.01 -26.31 10.81
CA THR A 188 48.61 -27.28 9.79
C THR A 188 47.85 -26.60 8.65
N LYS A 189 48.01 -27.12 7.43
CA LYS A 189 47.29 -26.64 6.25
C LYS A 189 45.76 -26.67 6.47
N ALA A 190 45.26 -27.68 7.18
CA ALA A 190 43.85 -27.80 7.53
C ALA A 190 43.37 -26.67 8.45
N THR A 191 44.18 -26.33 9.45
CA THR A 191 43.90 -25.24 10.39
C THR A 191 43.84 -23.88 9.70
N ARG A 192 44.79 -23.58 8.79
CA ARG A 192 44.78 -22.34 8.01
C ARG A 192 43.55 -22.23 7.10
N GLN A 193 43.13 -23.33 6.50
CA GLN A 193 41.93 -23.34 5.66
C GLN A 193 40.64 -23.11 6.48
N ALA A 194 40.53 -23.74 7.66
CA ALA A 194 39.41 -23.53 8.56
C ALA A 194 39.32 -22.07 9.03
N LEU A 195 40.45 -21.45 9.35
CA LEU A 195 40.53 -20.03 9.71
C LEU A 195 40.03 -19.13 8.57
N ASN A 196 40.48 -19.35 7.34
CA ASN A 196 40.02 -18.57 6.19
C ASN A 196 38.51 -18.71 5.93
N GLU A 197 37.95 -19.90 6.16
CA GLU A 197 36.49 -20.10 6.06
C GLU A 197 35.77 -19.33 7.18
N ILE A 198 36.26 -19.40 8.43
CA ILE A 198 35.68 -18.66 9.56
C ILE A 198 35.67 -17.15 9.26
N GLU A 199 36.79 -16.59 8.85
CA GLU A 199 36.90 -15.16 8.51
C GLU A 199 35.94 -14.76 7.39
N SER A 200 35.91 -15.54 6.31
CA SER A 200 35.01 -15.26 5.18
C SER A 200 33.53 -15.35 5.58
N ARG A 201 33.16 -16.20 6.53
CA ARG A 201 31.77 -16.36 6.99
C ARG A 201 31.39 -15.27 7.98
N HIS A 202 32.33 -14.84 8.81
CA HIS A 202 32.15 -13.71 9.72
C HIS A 202 31.92 -12.40 8.94
N ASP A 203 32.75 -12.09 7.94
CA ASP A 203 32.56 -10.92 7.07
C ASP A 203 31.17 -10.92 6.40
N GLU A 204 30.71 -12.11 5.99
CA GLU A 204 29.38 -12.28 5.41
C GLU A 204 28.24 -12.03 6.43
N ILE A 205 28.41 -12.45 7.69
CA ILE A 205 27.48 -12.16 8.79
C ILE A 205 27.40 -10.65 9.05
N LEU A 206 28.53 -9.94 9.06
CA LEU A 206 28.54 -8.49 9.29
C LEU A 206 27.78 -7.73 8.18
N LYS A 207 27.99 -8.10 6.92
CA LYS A 207 27.26 -7.52 5.77
C LYS A 207 25.76 -7.80 5.86
N LEU A 208 25.42 -9.01 6.25
CA LEU A 208 24.05 -9.46 6.44
C LEU A 208 23.33 -8.67 7.54
N GLU A 209 23.96 -8.51 8.71
CA GLU A 209 23.39 -7.76 9.84
C GLU A 209 23.18 -6.28 9.51
N SER A 210 24.12 -5.68 8.75
CA SER A 210 23.93 -4.34 8.20
C SER A 210 22.69 -4.26 7.31
N SER A 211 22.55 -5.20 6.36
CA SER A 211 21.40 -5.26 5.45
C SER A 211 20.07 -5.46 6.22
N ILE A 212 20.03 -6.35 7.21
CA ILE A 212 18.85 -6.58 8.06
C ILE A 212 18.45 -5.28 8.79
N ARG A 213 19.42 -4.58 9.38
CA ARG A 213 19.17 -3.32 10.10
C ARG A 213 18.58 -2.24 9.19
N GLU A 214 19.15 -2.07 7.99
CA GLU A 214 18.66 -1.10 7.02
C GLU A 214 17.26 -1.42 6.51
N LEU A 215 16.92 -2.71 6.34
CA LEU A 215 15.57 -3.12 5.98
C LEU A 215 14.60 -2.91 7.14
N HIS A 216 15.01 -3.17 8.39
CA HIS A 216 14.22 -3.00 9.60
C HIS A 216 13.63 -1.59 9.72
N ASP A 217 14.47 -0.57 9.58
CA ASP A 217 14.05 0.82 9.67
C ASP A 217 12.98 1.18 8.63
N MET A 218 13.03 0.57 7.44
CA MET A 218 12.07 0.84 6.37
C MET A 218 10.70 0.19 6.63
N PHE A 219 10.64 -1.03 7.18
CA PHE A 219 9.36 -1.71 7.37
C PHE A 219 8.71 -1.45 8.73
N GLN A 220 9.46 -1.05 9.76
CA GLN A 220 8.88 -0.79 11.10
C GLN A 220 7.79 0.29 11.07
N TYR A 221 7.99 1.37 10.29
CA TYR A 221 6.97 2.40 10.09
C TYR A 221 5.68 1.84 9.46
N LEU A 222 5.82 1.05 8.39
CA LEU A 222 4.68 0.49 7.67
C LEU A 222 3.97 -0.61 8.47
N ALA A 223 4.71 -1.38 9.26
CA ALA A 223 4.14 -2.38 10.16
C ALA A 223 3.21 -1.74 11.21
N MET A 224 3.67 -0.66 11.85
CA MET A 224 2.85 0.11 12.78
C MET A 224 1.62 0.72 12.08
N GLU A 225 1.78 1.18 10.84
CA GLU A 225 0.67 1.77 10.08
C GLU A 225 -0.39 0.72 9.70
N VAL A 226 0.02 -0.46 9.25
CA VAL A 226 -0.87 -1.58 8.92
C VAL A 226 -1.59 -2.09 10.17
N GLU A 227 -0.90 -2.19 11.32
CA GLU A 227 -1.49 -2.57 12.60
C GLU A 227 -2.54 -1.54 13.06
N ALA A 228 -2.22 -0.25 12.97
CA ALA A 228 -3.13 0.84 13.33
C ALA A 228 -4.35 0.93 12.40
N GLN A 229 -4.24 0.49 11.15
CA GLN A 229 -5.36 0.46 10.20
C GLN A 229 -6.40 -0.63 10.51
N GLY A 230 -6.04 -1.67 11.29
CA GLY A 230 -6.95 -2.70 11.80
C GLY A 230 -7.77 -3.44 10.72
N GLU A 231 -8.71 -4.29 11.14
CA GLU A 231 -9.68 -5.09 10.33
C GLU A 231 -10.57 -4.29 9.34
N MET A 232 -10.22 -3.07 8.92
CA MET A 232 -11.02 -2.33 7.95
C MET A 232 -11.00 -2.98 6.55
N VAL A 233 -10.00 -3.81 6.25
CA VAL A 233 -9.85 -4.50 4.95
C VAL A 233 -10.80 -5.69 4.81
N ASP A 234 -11.10 -6.42 5.89
CA ASP A 234 -11.94 -7.64 5.81
C ASP A 234 -13.43 -7.36 5.71
N ARG A 235 -13.85 -6.09 5.74
CA ARG A 235 -15.25 -5.71 5.67
C ARG A 235 -15.61 -5.12 4.31
N ILE A 236 -15.58 -5.95 3.28
CA ILE A 236 -16.39 -5.72 2.06
C ILE A 236 -17.83 -5.37 2.46
N GLU A 237 -18.35 -6.04 3.49
CA GLU A 237 -19.68 -5.85 4.07
C GLU A 237 -19.91 -4.46 4.70
N ASN A 238 -18.90 -3.88 5.37
CA ASN A 238 -19.02 -2.54 5.99
C ASN A 238 -18.95 -1.41 4.95
N ASN A 239 -18.21 -1.61 3.85
CA ASN A 239 -18.18 -0.66 2.74
C ASN A 239 -19.50 -0.64 1.96
N ILE A 240 -20.17 -1.79 1.83
CA ILE A 240 -21.51 -1.90 1.23
C ILE A 240 -22.58 -1.27 2.14
N ASN A 241 -22.56 -1.54 3.45
CA ASN A 241 -23.49 -0.94 4.41
C ASN A 241 -23.42 0.60 4.38
N LYS A 242 -22.21 1.18 4.38
CA LYS A 242 -22.00 2.64 4.25
C LYS A 242 -22.41 3.23 2.89
N SER A 243 -22.72 2.39 1.90
CA SER A 243 -23.19 2.82 0.57
C SER A 243 -24.71 2.75 0.48
N SER A 244 -25.35 1.83 1.21
CA SER A 244 -26.81 1.78 1.39
C SER A 244 -27.35 3.03 2.07
N ASP A 245 -26.66 3.52 3.12
CA ASP A 245 -26.99 4.77 3.83
C ASP A 245 -27.02 6.01 2.92
N TYR A 246 -26.28 5.98 1.80
CA TYR A 246 -26.21 7.10 0.84
C TYR A 246 -27.43 7.13 -0.07
N VAL A 247 -27.89 5.97 -0.56
CA VAL A 247 -29.11 5.90 -1.38
C VAL A 247 -30.31 6.39 -0.57
N GLU A 248 -30.35 6.07 0.72
CA GLU A 248 -31.41 6.50 1.62
C GLU A 248 -31.37 8.02 1.90
N LYS A 249 -30.19 8.60 2.16
CA LYS A 249 -30.04 10.05 2.34
C LYS A 249 -30.29 10.83 1.05
N ALA A 250 -29.78 10.36 -0.09
CA ALA A 250 -30.01 10.97 -1.39
C ALA A 250 -31.50 10.96 -1.75
N LYS A 251 -32.21 9.85 -1.48
CA LYS A 251 -33.67 9.78 -1.62
C LYS A 251 -34.37 10.85 -0.76
N GLY A 252 -33.94 11.03 0.49
CA GLY A 252 -34.50 12.05 1.38
C GLY A 252 -34.25 13.50 0.93
N GLU A 253 -33.08 13.81 0.36
CA GLU A 253 -32.80 15.14 -0.19
C GLU A 253 -33.57 15.40 -1.50
N LEU A 254 -33.71 14.38 -2.35
CA LEU A 254 -34.47 14.44 -3.60
C LEU A 254 -35.98 14.63 -3.31
N GLU A 255 -36.51 13.95 -2.30
CA GLU A 255 -37.89 14.15 -1.83
C GLU A 255 -38.10 15.59 -1.32
N LYS A 256 -37.17 16.12 -0.53
CA LYS A 256 -37.22 17.53 -0.10
C LYS A 256 -37.16 18.48 -1.31
N ALA A 257 -36.27 18.25 -2.27
CA ALA A 257 -36.16 19.07 -3.47
C ALA A 257 -37.45 19.11 -4.28
N VAL A 258 -38.11 17.96 -4.48
CA VAL A 258 -39.40 17.85 -5.17
C VAL A 258 -40.49 18.61 -4.40
N THR A 259 -40.56 18.48 -3.07
CA THR A 259 -41.55 19.23 -2.27
C THR A 259 -41.32 20.74 -2.32
N TYR A 260 -40.07 21.19 -2.33
CA TYR A 260 -39.72 22.61 -2.50
C TYR A 260 -40.08 23.12 -3.90
N GLN A 261 -39.80 22.35 -4.96
CA GLN A 261 -40.16 22.69 -6.33
C GLN A 261 -41.68 22.83 -6.48
N HIS A 262 -42.46 21.90 -5.93
CA HIS A 262 -43.92 21.96 -5.96
C HIS A 262 -44.47 23.17 -5.19
N ARG A 263 -43.90 23.48 -4.01
CA ARG A 263 -44.25 24.70 -3.26
C ARG A 263 -43.88 25.98 -4.02
N SER A 264 -42.74 26.00 -4.71
CA SER A 264 -42.30 27.14 -5.53
C SER A 264 -43.23 27.40 -6.71
N ARG A 265 -43.68 26.34 -7.42
CA ARG A 265 -44.66 26.45 -8.52
C ARG A 265 -45.99 27.04 -8.05
N LYS A 266 -46.49 26.60 -6.89
CA LYS A 266 -47.71 27.17 -6.28
C LYS A 266 -47.53 28.65 -5.96
N LYS A 267 -46.40 29.06 -5.38
CA LYS A 267 -46.11 30.48 -5.09
C LYS A 267 -46.05 31.34 -6.35
N LYS A 268 -45.42 30.84 -7.43
CA LYS A 268 -45.38 31.54 -8.72
C LYS A 268 -46.78 31.76 -9.31
N LEU A 269 -47.67 30.77 -9.20
CA LEU A 269 -49.06 30.89 -9.64
C LEU A 269 -49.81 31.98 -8.86
N TRP A 270 -49.68 32.00 -7.53
CA TRP A 270 -50.29 33.03 -6.68
C TRP A 270 -49.78 34.44 -7.02
N ILE A 271 -48.46 34.60 -7.24
CA ILE A 271 -47.89 35.88 -7.67
C ILE A 271 -48.45 36.31 -9.03
N GLY A 272 -48.58 35.39 -9.98
CA GLY A 272 -49.18 35.66 -11.29
C GLY A 272 -50.63 36.14 -11.20
N ILE A 273 -51.45 35.50 -10.35
CA ILE A 273 -52.84 35.91 -10.11
C ILE A 273 -52.90 37.32 -9.49
N CYS A 274 -52.05 37.61 -8.50
CA CYS A 274 -51.99 38.95 -7.90
C CYS A 274 -51.64 40.03 -8.93
N LEU A 275 -50.67 39.78 -9.81
CA LEU A 275 -50.29 40.72 -10.87
C LEU A 275 -51.41 40.94 -11.89
N ALA A 276 -52.14 39.88 -12.26
CA ALA A 276 -53.27 39.97 -13.18
C ALA A 276 -54.41 40.83 -12.60
N ILE A 277 -54.73 40.66 -11.31
CA ILE A 277 -55.74 41.48 -10.61
C ILE A 277 -55.30 42.95 -10.57
N LEU A 278 -54.02 43.21 -10.28
CA LEU A 278 -53.47 44.57 -10.19
C LEU A 278 -53.54 45.28 -11.56
N LEU A 279 -53.23 44.59 -12.65
CA LEU A 279 -53.40 45.10 -14.01
C LEU A 279 -54.87 45.42 -14.33
N LEU A 280 -55.79 44.56 -13.92
CA LEU A 280 -57.23 44.76 -14.13
C LEU A 280 -57.74 46.02 -13.42
N ILE A 281 -57.30 46.25 -12.18
CA ILE A 281 -57.62 47.46 -11.41
C ILE A 281 -57.08 48.71 -12.11
N ILE A 282 -55.83 48.67 -12.61
CA ILE A 282 -55.23 49.79 -13.35
C ILE A 282 -56.03 50.11 -14.61
N ILE A 283 -56.43 49.09 -15.38
CA ILE A 283 -57.23 49.26 -16.59
C ILE A 283 -58.59 49.90 -16.27
N ILE A 284 -59.28 49.41 -15.23
CA ILE A 284 -60.56 49.98 -14.81
C ILE A 284 -60.39 51.45 -14.39
N ALA A 285 -59.38 51.76 -13.59
CA ALA A 285 -59.09 53.12 -13.15
C ALA A 285 -58.87 54.05 -14.36
N LEU A 286 -58.03 53.64 -15.32
CA LEU A 286 -57.80 54.42 -16.54
C LEU A 286 -59.10 54.64 -17.33
N VAL A 287 -59.89 53.60 -17.57
CA VAL A 287 -61.16 53.72 -18.30
C VAL A 287 -62.11 54.68 -17.58
N THR A 288 -62.23 54.60 -16.26
CA THR A 288 -63.09 55.52 -15.50
C THR A 288 -62.62 56.96 -15.59
N THR A 289 -61.31 57.22 -15.53
CA THR A 289 -60.73 58.57 -15.66
C THR A 289 -60.84 59.16 -17.06
N PHE A 290 -60.86 58.33 -18.12
CA PHE A 290 -61.05 58.79 -19.49
C PHE A 290 -62.53 58.89 -19.91
N SER A 291 -63.45 58.28 -19.14
CA SER A 291 -64.90 58.33 -19.40
C SER A 291 -65.66 59.40 -18.61
N SER A 292 -65.02 60.03 -17.61
CA SER A 292 -65.51 61.22 -16.89
C SER A 292 -64.94 62.49 -17.51
#